data_AF-A0A954ID75-F1
#
_entry.id   AF-A0A954ID75-F1
#
_cell.length_a   1.000
_cell.length_b   1.000
_cell.length_c   1.000
_cell.angle_alpha   90.00
_cell.angle_beta   90.00
_cell.angle_gamma   90.00
#
_symmetry.space_group_name_H-M   'P 1'
#
loop_
_entity.id
_entity.type
_entity.pdbx_description
1 polymer ?
#
loop_
_entity_poly.entity_id
_entity_poly.type
_entity_poly.pdbx_seq_one_letter_code
_entity_poly.pdbx_strand_id
1 'polypeptide(L)'
;MVLPHDPRQFPLAERFHKAEHLARELSEHMRQGFVPRLLDVRAASKVYDPAEVSDQAMLDKLNAIQASHEFTEQLTRQLLSYLESIREDTRSLLNLDTF
;
A
#
# COMPACT_ATOMS: atom_id res chain seq x y z
N MET A 1 -2.75 2.57 17.53
CA MET A 1 -3.40 2.60 16.20
C MET A 1 -3.74 4.06 15.91
N VAL A 2 -2.97 4.74 15.06
CA VAL A 2 -3.26 6.13 14.68
C VAL A 2 -4.38 6.07 13.65
N LEU A 3 -5.53 6.67 13.94
CA LEU A 3 -6.62 6.76 12.97
C LEU A 3 -6.11 7.56 11.75
N PRO A 4 -6.35 7.10 10.52
CA PRO A 4 -5.99 7.88 9.35
C PRO A 4 -6.70 9.23 9.44
N HIS A 5 -5.92 10.31 9.40
CA HIS A 5 -6.46 11.66 9.37
C HIS A 5 -7.46 11.80 8.21
N ASP A 6 -8.65 12.32 8.47
CA ASP A 6 -9.64 12.59 7.43
C ASP A 6 -9.01 13.52 6.37
N PRO A 7 -8.88 13.08 5.09
CA PRO A 7 -8.31 13.90 4.03
C PRO A 7 -8.98 15.27 3.87
N ARG A 8 -10.27 15.38 4.23
CA ARG A 8 -11.06 16.61 4.07
C ARG A 8 -10.63 17.75 4.99
N GLN A 9 -9.81 17.48 6.01
CA GLN A 9 -9.24 18.53 6.85
C GLN A 9 -8.18 19.37 6.11
N PHE A 10 -7.70 18.91 4.95
CA PHE A 10 -6.68 19.58 4.15
C PHE A 10 -7.26 20.31 2.93
N PRO A 11 -6.67 21.44 2.51
CA PRO A 11 -7.01 22.08 1.23
C PRO A 11 -6.88 21.11 0.05
N LEU A 12 -7.69 21.31 -1.00
CA LEU A 12 -7.70 20.42 -2.18
C LEU A 12 -6.31 20.25 -2.81
N ALA A 13 -5.55 21.34 -2.97
CA ALA A 13 -4.18 21.29 -3.48
C ALA A 13 -3.26 20.42 -2.61
N GLU A 14 -3.39 20.49 -1.29
CA GLU A 14 -2.59 19.67 -0.38
C GLU A 14 -3.00 18.19 -0.44
N ARG A 15 -4.29 17.89 -0.63
CA ARG A 15 -4.76 16.52 -0.86
C ARG A 15 -4.13 15.91 -2.12
N PHE A 16 -4.02 16.66 -3.22
CA PHE A 16 -3.33 16.19 -4.43
C PHE A 16 -1.87 15.82 -4.16
N HIS A 17 -1.12 16.69 -3.46
CA HIS A 17 0.27 16.42 -3.11
C HIS A 17 0.42 15.19 -2.20
N LYS A 18 -0.48 15.02 -1.21
CA LYS A 18 -0.46 13.83 -0.35
C LYS A 18 -0.81 12.55 -1.10
N ALA A 19 -1.79 12.59 -2.01
CA ALA A 19 -2.12 11.46 -2.87
C ALA A 19 -0.94 11.07 -3.78
N GLU A 20 -0.26 12.06 -4.37
CA GLU A 20 0.93 11.82 -5.18
C GLU A 20 2.06 11.18 -4.35
N HIS A 21 2.32 11.70 -3.15
CA HIS A 21 3.33 11.14 -2.25
C HIS A 21 3.02 9.68 -1.89
N LEU A 22 1.79 9.39 -1.47
CA LEU A 22 1.34 8.03 -1.14
C LEU A 22 1.43 7.08 -2.34
N ALA A 23 1.12 7.55 -3.54
CA ALA A 23 1.25 6.74 -4.76
C ALA A 23 2.71 6.38 -5.06
N ARG A 24 3.63 7.33 -4.89
CA ARG A 24 5.08 7.08 -5.04
C ARG A 24 5.58 6.09 -3.99
N GLU A 25 5.23 6.31 -2.72
CA GLU A 25 5.62 5.43 -1.61
C GLU A 25 5.10 4.01 -1.81
N LEU A 26 3.83 3.86 -2.21
CA LEU A 26 3.23 2.57 -2.55
C LEU A 26 3.99 1.90 -3.70
N SER A 27 4.29 2.64 -4.78
CA SER A 27 5.03 2.11 -5.92
C SER A 27 6.45 1.66 -5.53
N GLU A 28 7.14 2.42 -4.69
CA GLU A 28 8.48 2.10 -4.22
C GLU A 28 8.47 0.87 -3.32
N HIS A 29 7.56 0.82 -2.34
CA HIS A 29 7.41 -0.33 -1.44
C HIS A 29 7.04 -1.61 -2.20
N MET A 30 6.14 -1.52 -3.18
CA MET A 30 5.79 -2.65 -4.03
C MET A 30 7.01 -3.16 -4.80
N ARG A 31 7.76 -2.26 -5.44
CA ARG A 31 8.90 -2.60 -6.30
C ARG A 31 10.09 -3.15 -5.51
N GLN A 32 10.41 -2.54 -4.37
CA GLN A 32 11.63 -2.85 -3.62
C GLN A 32 11.40 -3.80 -2.44
N GLY A 33 10.17 -3.85 -1.91
CA GLY A 33 9.83 -4.62 -0.72
C GLY A 33 8.94 -5.81 -1.06
N PHE A 34 7.69 -5.55 -1.42
CA PHE A 34 6.65 -6.59 -1.47
C PHE A 34 6.89 -7.62 -2.57
N VAL A 35 7.07 -7.18 -3.83
CA VAL A 35 7.24 -8.11 -4.97
C VAL A 35 8.49 -8.99 -4.80
N PRO A 36 9.68 -8.45 -4.45
CA PRO A 36 10.85 -9.29 -4.23
C PRO A 36 10.64 -10.35 -3.15
N ARG A 37 10.06 -9.97 -2.00
CA ARG A 37 9.79 -10.93 -0.91
C ARG A 37 8.83 -12.03 -1.33
N LEU A 38 7.78 -11.69 -2.10
CA LEU A 38 6.85 -12.66 -2.67
C LEU A 38 7.54 -13.67 -3.60
N LEU A 39 8.45 -13.18 -4.44
CA LEU A 39 9.24 -14.05 -5.31
C LEU A 39 10.18 -14.97 -4.49
N ASP A 40 10.78 -14.46 -3.41
CA ASP A 40 11.63 -15.24 -2.52
C ASP A 40 10.88 -16.38 -1.83
N VAL A 41 9.66 -16.13 -1.34
CA VAL A 41 8.82 -17.19 -0.75
C VAL A 41 8.42 -18.20 -1.81
N ARG A 42 8.04 -17.75 -3.01
CA ARG A 42 7.69 -18.65 -4.11
C ARG A 42 8.88 -19.52 -4.55
N ALA A 43 10.10 -18.99 -4.47
CA ALA A 43 11.30 -19.76 -4.76
C ALA A 43 11.58 -20.78 -3.65
N ALA A 44 11.55 -20.34 -2.40
CA ALA A 44 11.77 -21.18 -1.22
C ALA A 44 10.73 -22.32 -1.12
N SER A 45 9.46 -22.06 -1.47
CA SER A 45 8.39 -23.08 -1.41
C SER A 45 8.55 -24.22 -2.42
N LYS A 46 9.48 -24.11 -3.38
CA LYS A 46 9.78 -25.15 -4.37
C LYS A 46 10.97 -26.01 -3.97
N VAL A 47 11.68 -25.63 -2.92
CA VAL A 47 12.82 -26.38 -2.38
C VAL A 47 12.27 -27.36 -1.35
N TYR A 48 12.42 -28.66 -1.63
CA TYR A 48 11.94 -29.74 -0.77
C TYR A 48 13.04 -30.29 0.15
N ASP A 49 14.25 -29.75 0.07
CA ASP A 49 15.37 -30.13 0.94
C ASP A 49 15.42 -29.21 2.18
N PRO A 50 15.15 -29.76 3.39
CA PRO A 50 15.22 -28.98 4.63
C PRO A 50 16.63 -28.51 4.99
N ALA A 51 17.69 -29.07 4.39
CA ALA A 51 19.06 -28.57 4.53
C ALA A 51 19.29 -27.28 3.72
N GLU A 52 18.51 -27.06 2.67
CA GLU A 52 18.58 -25.83 1.85
C GLU A 52 17.60 -24.76 2.33
N VAL A 53 16.37 -25.16 2.70
CA VAL A 53 15.35 -24.26 3.28
C VAL A 53 14.72 -24.93 4.48
N SER A 54 15.10 -24.47 5.68
CA SER A 54 14.47 -24.93 6.91
C SER A 54 13.07 -24.34 7.09
N ASP A 55 12.23 -25.00 7.89
CA ASP A 55 10.92 -24.49 8.28
C ASP A 55 11.01 -23.10 8.92
N GLN A 56 12.05 -22.86 9.72
CA GLN A 56 12.30 -21.55 10.33
C GLN A 56 12.59 -20.50 9.26
N ALA A 57 13.44 -20.80 8.27
CA ALA A 57 13.73 -19.89 7.18
C ALA A 57 12.49 -19.58 6.33
N MET A 58 11.62 -20.58 6.12
CA MET A 58 10.34 -20.37 5.45
C MET A 58 9.39 -19.48 6.27
N LEU A 59 9.29 -19.72 7.58
CA LEU A 59 8.48 -18.92 8.50
C LEU A 59 8.95 -17.45 8.53
N ASP A 60 10.25 -17.22 8.58
CA ASP A 60 10.82 -15.86 8.58
C ASP A 60 10.47 -15.11 7.29
N LYS A 61 10.54 -15.78 6.14
CA LYS A 61 10.17 -15.19 4.85
C LYS A 61 8.66 -14.89 4.79
N LEU A 62 7.81 -15.77 5.29
CA LEU A 62 6.36 -15.55 5.36
C LEU A 62 6.00 -14.35 6.26
N ASN A 63 6.61 -14.26 7.44
CA ASN A 63 6.43 -13.13 8.36
C ASN A 63 6.84 -11.80 7.70
N ALA A 64 7.95 -11.80 6.96
CA ALA A 64 8.43 -10.62 6.25
C ALA A 64 7.49 -10.18 5.12
N ILE A 65 6.88 -11.13 4.39
CA ILE A 65 5.81 -10.81 3.42
C ILE A 65 4.59 -10.25 4.13
N GLN A 66 4.15 -10.88 5.21
CA GLN A 66 2.95 -10.46 5.93
C GLN A 66 3.06 -9.02 6.42
N ALA A 67 4.19 -8.65 7.02
CA ALA A 67 4.44 -7.26 7.42
C ALA A 67 4.45 -6.29 6.21
N SER A 68 5.04 -6.72 5.09
CA SER A 68 5.05 -5.93 3.86
C SER A 68 3.64 -5.78 3.25
N HIS A 69 2.80 -6.80 3.36
CA HIS A 69 1.41 -6.80 2.94
C HIS A 69 0.59 -5.78 3.75
N GLU A 70 0.68 -5.85 5.09
CA GLU A 70 -0.05 -4.97 6.00
C GLU A 70 0.27 -3.49 5.74
N PHE A 71 1.55 -3.18 5.50
CA PHE A 71 1.97 -1.83 5.13
C PHE A 71 1.40 -1.39 3.76
N THR A 72 1.42 -2.29 2.77
CA THR A 72 0.85 -2.04 1.42
C THR A 72 -0.64 -1.73 1.51
N GLU A 73 -1.39 -2.52 2.29
CA GLU A 73 -2.81 -2.29 2.49
C GLU A 73 -3.07 -0.95 3.19
N GLN A 74 -2.27 -0.61 4.19
CA GLN A 74 -2.38 0.66 4.90
C GLN A 74 -2.15 1.85 3.97
N LEU A 75 -1.11 1.82 3.13
CA LEU A 75 -0.86 2.88 2.13
C LEU A 75 -1.99 2.96 1.11
N THR A 76 -2.47 1.81 0.63
CA THR A 76 -3.56 1.74 -0.35
C THR A 76 -4.85 2.34 0.23
N ARG A 77 -5.23 1.98 1.46
CA ARG A 77 -6.41 2.55 2.13
C ARG A 77 -6.30 4.07 2.28
N GLN A 78 -5.14 4.57 2.67
CA GLN A 78 -4.91 6.02 2.78
C GLN A 78 -5.00 6.72 1.43
N LEU A 79 -4.34 6.18 0.41
CA LEU A 79 -4.36 6.74 -0.96
C LEU A 79 -5.79 6.80 -1.51
N LEU A 80 -6.55 5.71 -1.39
CA LEU A 80 -7.94 5.67 -1.84
C LEU A 80 -8.81 6.71 -1.13
N SER A 81 -8.61 6.90 0.18
CA SER A 81 -9.32 7.94 0.93
C SER A 81 -9.02 9.35 0.40
N TYR A 82 -7.74 9.66 0.12
CA TYR A 82 -7.37 10.94 -0.49
C TYR A 82 -7.96 11.12 -1.88
N LEU A 83 -7.84 10.12 -2.75
CA LEU A 83 -8.38 10.15 -4.12
C LEU A 83 -9.90 10.32 -4.13
N GLU A 84 -10.60 9.67 -3.21
CA GLU A 84 -12.05 9.83 -3.05
C GLU A 84 -12.40 11.27 -2.64
N SER A 85 -11.73 11.82 -1.62
CA SER A 85 -11.99 13.20 -1.19
C SER A 85 -11.69 14.24 -2.28
N ILE A 86 -10.67 14.00 -3.10
CA ILE A 86 -10.31 14.85 -4.24
C ILE A 86 -11.43 14.79 -5.29
N ARG A 87 -11.91 13.57 -5.59
CA ARG A 87 -12.98 13.34 -6.55
C ARG A 87 -14.26 14.07 -6.13
N GLU A 88 -14.70 13.89 -4.88
CA GLU A 88 -15.88 14.55 -4.33
C GLU A 88 -15.79 16.08 -4.46
N ASP A 89 -14.69 16.68 -4.00
CA ASP A 89 -14.55 18.13 -3.98
C ASP A 89 -14.38 18.73 -5.39
N THR A 90 -13.67 18.02 -6.29
CA THR A 90 -13.55 18.44 -7.70
C THR A 90 -14.90 18.40 -8.40
N ARG A 91 -15.74 17.38 -8.14
CA ARG A 91 -17.10 17.30 -8.70
C ARG A 91 -17.98 18.45 -8.21
N SER A 92 -17.91 18.76 -6.93
CA SER A 92 -18.61 19.90 -6.31
C SER A 92 -18.20 21.22 -6.95
N LEU A 93 -16.89 21.48 -7.08
CA LEU A 93 -16.35 22.70 -7.71
C LEU A 93 -16.75 22.86 -9.19
N LEU A 94 -16.90 21.76 -9.90
CA LEU A 94 -17.28 21.74 -11.32
C LEU A 94 -18.80 21.68 -11.54
N ASN A 95 -19.61 21.68 -10.48
CA ASN A 95 -21.07 21.47 -10.55
C ASN A 95 -21.47 20.20 -11.33
N LEU A 96 -20.69 19.12 -11.18
CA LEU A 96 -20.96 17.85 -11.86
C LEU A 96 -22.00 16.98 -11.12
N ASP A 97 -22.51 17.46 -10.00
CA ASP A 97 -23.51 16.77 -9.17
C ASP A 97 -24.96 17.26 -9.44
N THR A 98 -25.16 18.11 -10.45
CA THR A 98 -26.45 18.78 -10.77
C THR A 98 -27.18 18.23 -12.01
N PHE A 99 -26.86 17.03 -12.50
CA PHE A 99 -27.57 16.38 -13.61
C PHE A 99 -28.01 14.96 -13.26
#